data_AF-E0NZL6-F1
#
_entry.id   AF-E0NZL6-F1
#
_cell.length_a   1.000
_cell.length_b   1.000
_cell.length_c   1.000
_cell.angle_alpha   90.00
_cell.angle_beta   90.00
_cell.angle_gamma   90.00
#
_symmetry.space_group_name_H-M   'P 1'
#
loop_
_entity.id
_entity.type
_entity.pdbx_description
1 polymer ?
#
loop_
_entity_poly.entity_id
_entity_poly.type
_entity_poly.pdbx_seq_one_letter_code
_entity_poly.pdbx_strand_id
1 'polypeptide(L)' 'MMDEISTKEKEALLEIARKTLVGMETREDFEPQNSDSLDFIETSVWGIEKALTAAYLLGKASAK' A
#
# COMPACT_ATOMS: atom_id res chain seq x y z
N MET A 1 -3.62 -20.21 6.14
CA MET A 1 -4.44 -18.99 6.27
C MET A 1 -3.45 -17.86 6.22
N MET A 2 -3.60 -16.90 5.30
CA MET A 2 -2.84 -15.66 5.41
C MET A 2 -3.25 -15.08 6.77
N ASP A 3 -2.33 -14.95 7.72
CA ASP A 3 -2.65 -14.26 8.96
C ASP A 3 -3.21 -12.88 8.59
N GLU A 4 -4.36 -12.52 9.15
CA GLU A 4 -4.97 -11.22 8.88
C GLU A 4 -3.98 -10.12 9.28
N ILE A 5 -3.62 -9.27 8.31
CA ILE A 5 -2.80 -8.08 8.54
C ILE A 5 -3.50 -7.24 9.62
N SER A 6 -2.77 -6.89 10.69
CA SER A 6 -3.33 -6.07 11.76
C SER A 6 -3.65 -4.65 11.27
N THR A 7 -4.55 -3.93 11.97
CA THR A 7 -4.89 -2.54 11.62
C THR A 7 -3.65 -1.66 11.49
N LYS A 8 -2.70 -1.80 12.41
CA LYS A 8 -1.44 -1.04 12.41
C LYS A 8 -0.56 -1.36 11.20
N GLU A 9 -0.51 -2.63 10.78
CA GLU A 9 0.22 -3.03 9.59
C GLU A 9 -0.48 -2.52 8.31
N LYS A 10 -1.82 -2.53 8.27
CA LYS A 10 -2.60 -1.97 7.15
C LYS A 10 -2.36 -0.47 7.01
N GLU A 11 -2.31 0.27 8.12
CA GLU A 11 -1.97 1.71 8.15
C GLU A 11 -0.55 1.96 7.63
N ALA A 12 0.43 1.17 8.05
CA ALA A 12 1.81 1.30 7.59
C ALA A 12 1.94 1.00 6.08
N LEU A 13 1.22 -0.01 5.58
CA LEU A 13 1.16 -0.32 4.15
C LEU A 13 0.50 0.79 3.34
N LEU A 14 -0.55 1.42 3.88
CA LEU A 14 -1.19 2.57 3.26
C LEU A 14 -0.24 3.78 3.17
N GLU A 15 0.53 4.04 4.22
CA GLU A 15 1.54 5.09 4.20
C GLU A 15 2.63 4.82 3.13
N ILE A 16 3.06 3.57 2.99
CA ILE A 16 3.98 3.16 1.92
C ILE A 16 3.35 3.44 0.55
N ALA A 17 2.11 3.02 0.33
CA ALA A 17 1.41 3.24 -0.94
C ALA A 17 1.29 4.72 -1.27
N ARG A 18 0.86 5.58 -0.33
CA ARG A 18 0.77 7.04 -0.49
C ARG A 18 2.09 7.69 -0.90
N LYS A 19 3.22 7.17 -0.42
CA LYS A 19 4.55 7.71 -0.72
C LYS A 19 5.16 7.22 -2.02
N THR A 20 4.67 6.10 -2.56
CA THR A 20 5.36 5.37 -3.65
C THR A 20 4.52 5.25 -4.92
N LEU A 21 3.19 5.26 -4.82
CA LEU A 21 2.27 5.09 -5.93
C LEU A 21 1.57 6.42 -6.24
N VAL A 22 1.67 6.86 -7.50
CA VAL A 22 0.98 8.05 -7.98
C VAL A 22 -0.52 7.81 -7.96
N GLY A 23 -1.30 8.77 -7.46
CA GLY A 23 -2.76 8.67 -7.32
C GLY A 23 -3.23 8.09 -5.99
N MET A 24 -2.32 7.63 -5.12
CA MET A 24 -2.68 7.15 -3.77
C MET A 24 -2.57 8.24 -2.70
N GLU A 25 -2.03 9.42 -3.00
CA GLU A 25 -1.54 10.40 -2.02
C GLU A 25 -2.60 10.79 -0.99
N THR A 26 -3.86 10.92 -1.44
CA THR A 26 -5.00 11.34 -0.61
C THR A 26 -5.93 10.18 -0.22
N ARG A 27 -5.59 8.94 -0.57
CA ARG A 27 -6.46 7.77 -0.44
C ARG A 27 -6.52 7.32 1.03
N GLU A 28 -7.71 7.25 1.63
CA GLU A 28 -7.89 7.07 3.09
C GLU A 28 -7.69 5.64 3.60
N ASP A 29 -7.99 4.64 2.78
CA ASP A 29 -7.87 3.21 3.08
C ASP A 29 -7.63 2.40 1.79
N PHE A 30 -7.86 1.09 1.78
CA PHE A 30 -7.81 0.25 0.58
C PHE A 30 -9.20 -0.26 0.13
N GLU A 31 -10.28 0.29 0.69
CA GLU A 31 -11.64 -0.16 0.41
C GLU A 31 -12.15 0.38 -0.93
N PRO A 32 -12.99 -0.35 -1.69
CA PRO A 32 -13.51 0.13 -2.97
C PRO A 32 -14.28 1.45 -2.83
N GLN A 33 -14.00 2.42 -3.70
CA GLN A 33 -14.75 3.69 -3.77
C GLN A 33 -15.90 3.66 -4.79
N ASN A 34 -16.04 2.57 -5.54
CA ASN A 34 -17.04 2.40 -6.61
C ASN A 34 -16.91 3.50 -7.68
N SER A 35 -15.67 3.86 -7.99
CA SER A 35 -15.34 4.87 -8.99
C SER A 35 -14.09 4.45 -9.73
N ASP A 36 -14.20 4.26 -11.04
CA ASP A 36 -13.10 3.74 -11.85
C ASP A 36 -11.84 4.59 -11.71
N SER A 37 -11.98 5.93 -11.70
CA SER A 37 -10.84 6.84 -11.54
C SER A 37 -10.19 6.80 -10.15
N LEU A 38 -10.92 6.35 -9.12
CA LEU A 38 -10.41 6.26 -7.75
C LEU A 38 -9.91 4.85 -7.39
N ASP A 39 -10.43 3.83 -8.07
CA ASP A 39 -10.10 2.42 -7.81
C ASP A 39 -9.07 1.86 -8.81
N PHE A 40 -8.95 2.44 -10.00
CA PHE A 40 -7.96 2.07 -11.01
C PHE A 40 -7.00 3.23 -11.28
N ILE A 41 -5.97 3.32 -10.44
CA ILE A 41 -4.91 4.32 -10.59
C ILE A 41 -3.87 3.92 -11.63
N GLU A 42 -3.39 4.88 -12.42
CA GLU A 42 -2.23 4.69 -13.27
C GLU A 42 -0.95 4.83 -12.44
N THR A 43 -0.07 3.83 -12.47
CA THR A 43 1.15 3.82 -11.66
C THR A 43 2.37 3.37 -12.47
N SER A 44 3.55 3.83 -12.05
CA SER A 44 4.80 3.45 -12.70
C SER A 44 5.35 2.12 -12.16
N VAL A 45 6.04 1.37 -13.00
CA VAL A 45 6.69 0.10 -12.61
C VAL A 45 7.69 0.32 -11.46
N TRP A 46 8.38 1.47 -11.44
CA TRP A 46 9.31 1.83 -10.37
C TRP A 46 8.61 2.17 -9.05
N GLY A 47 7.39 2.73 -9.11
CA GLY A 47 6.56 2.96 -7.93
C GLY A 47 6.16 1.63 -7.27
N ILE A 48 5.75 0.67 -8.10
CA ILE A 48 5.43 -0.70 -7.66
C ILE A 48 6.66 -1.36 -7.00
N GLU A 49 7.82 -1.31 -7.64
CA GLU A 49 9.07 -1.87 -7.10
C GLU A 49 9.39 -1.29 -5.71
N LYS A 50 9.29 0.04 -5.56
CA LYS A 50 9.52 0.73 -4.27
C LYS A 50 8.51 0.31 -3.20
N ALA A 51 7.22 0.24 -3.55
CA ALA A 51 6.16 -0.15 -2.63
C ALA A 51 6.39 -1.58 -2.10
N LEU A 52 6.66 -2.53 -2.99
CA LEU A 52 6.91 -3.94 -2.64
C LEU A 52 8.18 -4.10 -1.80
N THR A 53 9.26 -3.41 -2.17
CA THR A 53 10.51 -3.44 -1.42
C THR A 53 10.33 -2.89 0.00
N ALA A 54 9.63 -1.76 0.14
CA ALA A 54 9.35 -1.16 1.44
C ALA A 54 8.47 -2.07 2.31
N ALA A 55 7.42 -2.66 1.74
CA ALA A 55 6.55 -3.60 2.45
C ALA A 55 7.31 -4.85 2.93
N TYR A 56 8.19 -5.41 2.09
CA TYR A 56 9.04 -6.54 2.47
C TYR A 56 9.99 -6.19 3.63
N LEU A 57 10.65 -5.03 3.57
CA LEU A 57 11.54 -4.58 4.64
C LEU A 57 10.79 -4.29 5.94
N LEU A 58 9.57 -3.74 5.87
CA LEU A 58 8.70 -3.55 7.02
C LEU A 58 8.41 -4.88 7.71
N GLY A 59 7.93 -5.89 6.96
CA GLY A 59 7.64 -7.22 7.51
C GLY A 59 8.89 -7.89 8.11
N LYS A 60 10.05 -7.74 7.46
CA LYS A 60 11.34 -8.25 7.97
C LYS A 60 11.76 -7.58 9.29
N ALA A 61 11.47 -6.30 9.47
CA ALA A 61 11.76 -5.58 10.70
C ALA A 61 10.81 -5.98 11.84
N SER A 62 9.53 -6.27 11.54
CA SER A 62 8.53 -6.71 12.52
C SER A 62 8.71 -8.15 13.01
N ALA A 63 9.34 -9.01 12.20
CA ALA A 63 9.62 -10.41 12.56
C ALA A 63 10.84 -10.59 13.49
N LYS A 64 11.45 -9.50 13.95
CA LYS A 64 12.71 -9.48 14.70
C LYS A 64 12.47 -9.08 16.15
#